data_AF-A0A1Y4KE09-F1
#
_entry.id   AF-A0A1Y4KE09-F1
#
_cell.length_a   1.000
_cell.length_b   1.000
_cell.length_c   1.000
_cell.angle_alpha   90.00
_cell.angle_beta   90.00
_cell.angle_gamma   90.00
#
_symmetry.space_group_name_H-M   'P 1'
#
loop_
_entity.id
_entity.type
_entity.pdbx_description
1 polymer ?
#
loop_
_entity_poly.entity_id
_entity_poly.type
_entity_poly.pdbx_seq_one_letter_code
_entity_poly.pdbx_strand_id
1 'polypeptide(L)'
;MHKNRLMYFLIITFSITGIAWISLAALTKLCIISFTHPIGTILHIIGGFGPTIAALLLIDEKLTFDSVKKFVFHGKKKSMACFWILSVMVIVTIGISSMEFNSVLPWYLVPVVFLQAVFIYGGEEELGWRGTMQPLLEKKYNFQIATVITGVVWGVWHIPLWFVEGSSQQNMDFLLFLILAVILSFWLAAIYKKTQCVFACNVFHGLINTLLSVFVVKLNPVLVLGLIVMLVYSIYLWYDEDKKMKISNLSQ
;
A
#
# COMPACT_ATOMS: atom_id res chain seq x y z
N MET A 1 3.28 26.77 6.80
CA MET A 1 2.70 25.42 6.60
C MET A 1 3.71 24.26 6.58
N HIS A 2 4.98 24.43 6.17
CA HIS A 2 5.89 23.29 5.95
C HIS A 2 6.33 22.49 7.19
N LYS A 3 6.43 23.09 8.38
CA LYS A 3 7.02 22.42 9.56
C LYS A 3 6.19 21.24 10.10
N ASN A 4 4.89 21.20 9.78
CA ASN A 4 3.91 20.25 10.34
C ASN A 4 3.19 19.39 9.29
N ARG A 5 3.65 19.35 8.03
CA ARG A 5 2.93 18.66 6.94
C ARG A 5 2.66 17.17 7.21
N LEU A 6 3.64 16.47 7.80
CA LEU A 6 3.47 15.08 8.21
C LEU A 6 2.37 14.92 9.28
N MET A 7 2.32 15.84 10.26
CA MET A 7 1.29 15.81 11.30
C MET A 7 -0.10 16.06 10.72
N TYR A 8 -0.25 17.05 9.83
CA TYR A 8 -1.52 17.30 9.15
C TYR A 8 -1.96 16.12 8.29
N PHE A 9 -1.03 15.49 7.57
CA PHE A 9 -1.30 14.29 6.80
C PHE A 9 -1.88 13.20 7.71
N LEU A 10 -1.21 12.88 8.81
CA LEU A 10 -1.67 11.85 9.74
C LEU A 10 -3.02 12.20 10.38
N ILE A 11 -3.23 13.43 10.82
CA ILE A 11 -4.50 13.86 11.42
C ILE A 11 -5.65 13.68 10.42
N ILE A 12 -5.50 14.15 9.18
CA ILE A 12 -6.55 14.05 8.17
C ILE A 12 -6.82 12.58 7.83
N THR A 13 -5.77 11.81 7.56
CA THR A 13 -5.85 10.37 7.25
C THR A 13 -6.60 9.61 8.34
N PHE A 14 -6.13 9.70 9.59
CA PHE A 14 -6.73 8.95 10.70
C PHE A 14 -8.12 9.46 11.08
N SER A 15 -8.43 10.75 10.86
CA SER A 15 -9.78 11.27 11.12
C SER A 15 -10.79 10.74 10.11
N ILE A 16 -10.48 10.81 8.81
CA ILE A 16 -11.37 10.31 7.75
C ILE A 16 -11.59 8.80 7.91
N THR A 17 -10.49 8.04 8.02
CA THR A 17 -10.56 6.58 8.16
C THR A 17 -11.21 6.19 9.47
N GLY A 18 -10.81 6.81 10.59
CA GLY A 18 -11.35 6.52 11.91
C GLY A 18 -12.86 6.71 11.95
N ILE A 19 -13.37 7.86 11.49
CA ILE A 19 -14.82 8.13 11.46
C ILE A 19 -15.53 7.07 10.60
N ALA A 20 -15.03 6.79 9.39
CA ALA A 20 -15.70 5.89 8.47
C ALA A 20 -15.71 4.43 8.97
N TRP A 21 -14.56 3.89 9.36
CA TRP A 21 -14.43 2.49 9.76
C TRP A 21 -14.91 2.22 11.19
N ILE A 22 -14.80 3.16 12.13
CA ILE A 22 -15.41 2.99 13.46
C ILE A 22 -16.94 3.02 13.35
N SER A 23 -17.50 3.90 12.50
CA SER A 23 -18.94 3.89 12.23
C SER A 23 -19.37 2.56 11.60
N LEU A 24 -18.61 2.07 10.62
CA LEU A 24 -18.86 0.76 10.01
C LEU A 24 -18.79 -0.38 11.03
N ALA A 25 -17.78 -0.39 11.91
CA ALA A 25 -17.63 -1.37 12.98
C ALA A 25 -18.83 -1.34 13.93
N ALA A 26 -19.27 -0.15 14.35
CA ALA A 26 -20.44 0.00 15.21
C ALA A 26 -21.72 -0.52 14.54
N LEU A 27 -21.97 -0.14 13.27
CA LEU A 27 -23.18 -0.54 12.55
C LEU A 27 -23.25 -2.05 12.30
N THR A 28 -22.12 -2.66 11.96
CA THR A 28 -22.03 -4.12 11.71
C THR A 28 -22.13 -4.92 13.02
N LYS A 29 -21.45 -4.48 14.08
CA LYS A 29 -21.49 -5.12 15.40
C LYS A 29 -22.85 -5.03 16.10
N LEU A 30 -23.60 -3.95 15.85
CA LEU A 30 -24.99 -3.80 16.31
C LEU A 30 -26.01 -4.51 15.41
N CYS A 31 -25.54 -5.26 14.39
CA CYS A 31 -26.37 -5.95 13.40
C CYS A 31 -27.36 -5.03 12.66
N ILE A 32 -27.05 -3.74 12.52
CA ILE A 32 -27.90 -2.76 11.81
C ILE A 32 -27.73 -2.95 10.30
N ILE A 33 -26.50 -3.16 9.83
CA ILE A 33 -26.18 -3.47 8.43
C ILE A 33 -25.13 -4.60 8.37
N SER A 34 -25.07 -5.32 7.24
CA SER A 34 -23.94 -6.20 6.94
C SER A 34 -22.78 -5.42 6.31
N PHE A 35 -21.57 -6.00 6.32
CA PHE A 35 -20.41 -5.44 5.60
C PHE A 35 -20.69 -5.23 4.10
N THR A 36 -21.43 -6.16 3.49
CA THR A 36 -21.81 -6.13 2.07
C THR A 36 -22.95 -5.18 1.74
N HIS A 37 -23.60 -4.58 2.75
CA HIS A 37 -24.65 -3.58 2.54
C HIS A 37 -24.06 -2.35 1.81
N PRO A 38 -24.77 -1.69 0.87
CA PRO A 38 -24.23 -0.56 0.11
C PRO A 38 -23.62 0.55 0.97
N ILE A 39 -24.27 0.91 2.07
CA ILE A 39 -23.73 1.89 3.04
C ILE A 39 -22.44 1.38 3.68
N GLY A 40 -22.37 0.08 3.99
CA GLY A 40 -21.19 -0.55 4.56
C GLY A 40 -19.99 -0.48 3.62
N THR A 41 -20.22 -0.85 2.36
CA THR A 41 -19.23 -0.73 1.28
C THR A 41 -18.77 0.71 1.08
N ILE A 42 -19.68 1.69 1.09
CA ILE A 42 -19.33 3.12 0.96
C ILE A 42 -18.45 3.58 2.12
N LEU A 43 -18.80 3.24 3.36
CA LEU A 43 -17.99 3.58 4.53
C LEU A 43 -16.61 2.91 4.47
N HIS A 44 -16.54 1.66 4.01
CA HIS A 44 -15.27 0.96 3.84
C HIS A 44 -14.38 1.69 2.82
N ILE A 45 -14.92 2.03 1.65
CA ILE A 45 -14.21 2.77 0.59
C ILE A 45 -13.76 4.14 1.09
N ILE A 46 -14.66 4.94 1.71
CA ILE A 46 -14.30 6.27 2.23
C ILE A 46 -13.14 6.17 3.23
N GLY A 47 -13.16 5.15 4.10
CA GLY A 47 -12.08 4.94 5.04
C GLY A 47 -10.76 4.61 4.36
N GLY A 48 -10.77 3.75 3.33
CA GLY A 48 -9.58 3.44 2.51
C GLY A 48 -9.00 4.66 1.78
N PHE A 49 -9.85 5.59 1.34
CA PHE A 49 -9.42 6.83 0.68
C PHE A 49 -8.86 7.90 1.63
N GLY A 50 -8.89 7.70 2.95
CA GLY A 50 -8.31 8.63 3.94
C GLY A 50 -6.90 9.14 3.59
N PRO A 51 -5.89 8.27 3.43
CA PRO A 51 -4.53 8.67 3.03
C PRO A 51 -4.46 9.38 1.68
N THR A 52 -5.28 8.96 0.72
CA THR A 52 -5.36 9.57 -0.61
C THR A 52 -5.88 11.00 -0.55
N ILE A 53 -6.99 11.22 0.16
CA ILE A 53 -7.59 12.55 0.34
C ILE A 53 -6.60 13.46 1.07
N ALA A 54 -5.95 12.96 2.13
CA ALA A 54 -4.94 13.71 2.87
C ALA A 54 -3.74 14.11 1.98
N ALA A 55 -3.28 13.22 1.10
CA ALA A 55 -2.23 13.52 0.14
C ALA A 55 -2.62 14.65 -0.81
N LEU A 56 -3.81 14.57 -1.40
CA LEU A 56 -4.31 15.55 -2.37
C LEU A 56 -4.51 16.94 -1.75
N LEU A 57 -5.02 17.01 -0.52
CA LEU A 57 -5.19 18.28 0.21
C LEU A 57 -3.85 18.95 0.56
N LEU A 58 -2.77 18.19 0.59
CA LEU A 58 -1.44 18.66 0.96
C LEU A 58 -0.52 18.85 -0.24
N ILE A 59 -0.99 18.76 -1.49
CA ILE A 59 -0.20 19.12 -2.67
C ILE A 59 0.17 20.62 -2.58
N ASP A 60 1.46 20.96 -2.80
CA ASP A 60 1.93 22.35 -2.68
C ASP A 60 1.46 23.24 -3.84
N GLU A 61 1.18 22.63 -4.99
CA GLU A 61 0.60 23.27 -6.16
C GLU A 61 -0.93 23.38 -6.03
N LYS A 62 -1.56 24.32 -6.75
CA LYS A 62 -3.02 24.38 -6.85
C LYS A 62 -3.55 23.02 -7.34
N LEU A 63 -4.55 22.48 -6.65
CA LEU A 63 -5.17 21.21 -7.02
C LEU A 63 -5.84 21.37 -8.39
N THR A 64 -5.20 20.81 -9.41
CA THR A 64 -5.65 20.79 -10.80
C THR A 64 -5.44 19.39 -11.35
N PHE A 65 -6.10 19.05 -12.45
CA PHE A 65 -5.90 17.75 -13.08
C PHE A 65 -4.42 17.49 -13.42
N ASP A 66 -3.71 18.52 -13.89
CA ASP A 66 -2.29 18.40 -14.27
C ASP A 66 -1.38 18.20 -13.07
N SER A 67 -1.62 18.89 -11.94
CA SER A 67 -0.82 18.70 -10.73
C SER A 67 -1.04 17.31 -10.11
N VAL A 68 -2.27 16.79 -10.14
CA VAL A 68 -2.58 15.41 -9.72
C VAL A 68 -1.91 14.40 -10.66
N LYS A 69 -2.05 14.58 -11.97
CA LYS A 69 -1.42 13.69 -12.96
C LYS A 69 0.09 13.66 -12.81
N LYS A 70 0.72 14.82 -12.60
CA LYS A 70 2.15 14.94 -12.31
C LYS A 70 2.49 14.20 -11.01
N PHE A 71 1.74 14.41 -9.93
CA PHE A 71 1.97 13.73 -8.65
C PHE A 71 1.90 12.19 -8.77
N VAL A 72 0.92 11.67 -9.52
CA VAL A 72 0.67 10.23 -9.64
C VAL A 72 1.61 9.53 -10.63
N PHE A 73 1.86 10.15 -11.79
CA PHE A 73 2.56 9.52 -12.92
C PHE A 73 3.98 10.05 -13.15
N HIS A 74 4.49 10.95 -12.32
CA HIS A 74 5.89 11.36 -12.42
C HIS A 74 6.80 10.13 -12.33
N GLY A 75 7.82 10.01 -13.18
CA GLY A 75 8.75 8.89 -13.03
C GLY A 75 9.86 8.78 -14.05
N LYS A 76 10.83 7.93 -13.74
CA LYS A 76 12.02 7.63 -14.55
C LYS A 76 11.77 6.35 -15.37
N LYS A 77 11.57 6.46 -16.70
CA LYS A 77 11.25 5.31 -17.58
C LYS A 77 12.25 4.14 -17.49
N LYS A 78 13.56 4.42 -17.39
CA LYS A 78 14.62 3.39 -17.27
C LYS A 78 14.56 2.59 -15.96
N SER A 79 13.84 3.10 -14.96
CA SER A 79 13.74 2.47 -13.64
C SER A 79 12.58 1.48 -13.51
N MET A 80 11.71 1.34 -14.51
CA MET A 80 10.54 0.44 -14.43
C MET A 80 10.90 -1.06 -14.43
N ALA A 81 12.14 -1.43 -14.77
CA ALA A 81 12.59 -2.81 -14.70
C ALA A 81 12.45 -3.42 -13.30
N CYS A 82 12.73 -2.64 -12.24
CA CYS A 82 12.60 -3.13 -10.87
C CYS A 82 11.15 -3.49 -10.49
N PHE A 83 10.18 -2.71 -10.97
CA PHE A 83 8.75 -2.97 -10.80
C PHE A 83 8.36 -4.30 -11.45
N TRP A 84 8.80 -4.55 -12.69
CA TRP A 84 8.49 -5.80 -13.39
C TRP A 84 9.14 -7.01 -12.73
N ILE A 85 10.40 -6.88 -12.29
CA ILE A 85 11.11 -7.95 -11.59
C ILE A 85 10.38 -8.31 -10.29
N LEU A 86 10.07 -7.31 -9.45
CA LEU A 86 9.32 -7.54 -8.20
C LEU A 86 7.92 -8.12 -8.46
N SER A 87 7.24 -7.68 -9.53
CA SER A 87 5.92 -8.20 -9.92
C SER A 87 6.00 -9.70 -10.29
N VAL A 88 6.99 -10.09 -11.08
CA VAL A 88 7.22 -11.50 -11.42
C VAL A 88 7.57 -12.31 -10.16
N MET A 89 8.46 -11.78 -9.30
CA MET A 89 8.85 -12.45 -8.06
C MET A 89 7.65 -12.71 -7.16
N VAL A 90 6.73 -11.75 -6.99
CA VAL A 90 5.56 -11.92 -6.13
C VAL A 90 4.54 -12.89 -6.72
N ILE A 91 4.30 -12.85 -8.04
CA ILE A 91 3.44 -13.81 -8.75
C ILE A 91 3.99 -15.24 -8.56
N VAL A 92 5.28 -15.44 -8.81
CA VAL A 92 5.94 -16.74 -8.66
C VAL A 92 5.91 -17.20 -7.20
N THR A 93 6.22 -16.32 -6.25
CA THR A 93 6.21 -16.64 -4.82
C THR A 93 4.83 -17.09 -4.35
N ILE A 94 3.78 -16.30 -4.61
CA ILE A 94 2.43 -16.63 -4.16
C ILE A 94 1.88 -17.85 -4.92
N GLY A 95 2.08 -17.91 -6.24
CA GLY A 95 1.59 -19.02 -7.07
C GLY A 95 2.20 -20.37 -6.69
N ILE A 96 3.53 -20.43 -6.53
CA ILE A 96 4.23 -21.68 -6.14
C ILE A 96 3.97 -22.02 -4.68
N SER A 97 3.90 -21.04 -3.77
CA SER A 97 3.66 -21.33 -2.35
C SER A 97 2.24 -21.79 -2.08
N SER A 98 1.26 -21.33 -2.86
CA SER A 98 -0.16 -21.66 -2.61
C SER A 98 -0.59 -22.91 -3.35
N MET A 99 -0.30 -23.02 -4.65
CA MET A 99 -0.78 -24.11 -5.54
C MET A 99 -2.29 -24.42 -5.45
N GLU A 100 -3.07 -23.49 -4.89
CA GLU A 100 -4.50 -23.65 -4.59
C GLU A 100 -5.21 -22.35 -4.97
N PHE A 101 -6.10 -22.44 -5.96
CA PHE A 101 -6.93 -21.31 -6.39
C PHE A 101 -8.15 -21.16 -5.49
N ASN A 102 -8.54 -19.91 -5.24
CA ASN A 102 -9.79 -19.59 -4.58
C ASN A 102 -10.98 -19.91 -5.49
N SER A 103 -11.67 -21.01 -5.21
CA SER A 103 -12.82 -21.48 -6.00
C SER A 103 -14.03 -20.55 -5.96
N VAL A 104 -14.08 -19.61 -5.01
CA VAL A 104 -15.16 -18.62 -4.88
C VAL A 104 -15.02 -17.51 -5.92
N LEU A 105 -13.81 -17.25 -6.43
CA LEU A 105 -13.57 -16.19 -7.42
C LEU A 105 -13.60 -16.75 -8.85
N PRO A 106 -14.59 -16.39 -9.68
CA PRO A 106 -14.58 -16.74 -11.09
C PRO A 106 -13.39 -16.09 -11.81
N TRP A 107 -12.64 -16.88 -12.59
CA TRP A 107 -11.42 -16.44 -13.25
C TRP A 107 -11.61 -15.22 -14.18
N TYR A 108 -12.78 -15.10 -14.81
CA TYR A 108 -13.08 -13.98 -15.72
C TYR A 108 -13.30 -12.65 -14.98
N LEU A 109 -13.48 -12.67 -13.65
CA LEU A 109 -13.57 -11.46 -12.82
C LEU A 109 -12.22 -10.97 -12.33
N VAL A 110 -11.13 -11.74 -12.51
CA VAL A 110 -9.77 -11.34 -12.07
C VAL A 110 -9.35 -9.97 -12.61
N PRO A 111 -9.61 -9.60 -13.88
CA PRO A 111 -9.31 -8.24 -14.35
C PRO A 111 -10.09 -7.15 -13.61
N VAL A 112 -11.35 -7.41 -13.23
CA VAL A 112 -12.17 -6.46 -12.47
C VAL A 112 -11.65 -6.32 -11.05
N VAL A 113 -11.34 -7.45 -10.39
CA VAL A 113 -10.73 -7.46 -9.05
C VAL A 113 -9.41 -6.71 -9.05
N PHE A 114 -8.58 -6.91 -10.09
CA PHE A 114 -7.33 -6.19 -10.24
C PHE A 114 -7.53 -4.68 -10.36
N LEU A 115 -8.44 -4.22 -11.21
CA LEU A 115 -8.73 -2.80 -11.33
C LEU A 115 -9.26 -2.22 -10.02
N GLN A 116 -10.15 -2.92 -9.33
CA GLN A 116 -10.65 -2.50 -8.03
C GLN A 116 -9.53 -2.44 -6.97
N ALA A 117 -8.65 -3.43 -6.93
CA ALA A 117 -7.51 -3.46 -6.02
C ALA A 117 -6.51 -2.33 -6.27
N VAL A 118 -6.34 -1.88 -7.52
CA VAL A 118 -5.44 -0.77 -7.88
C VAL A 118 -6.02 0.60 -7.53
N PHE A 119 -7.35 0.77 -7.60
CA PHE A 119 -7.99 2.09 -7.52
C PHE A 119 -8.91 2.32 -6.33
N ILE A 120 -9.35 1.26 -5.63
CA ILE A 120 -10.41 1.34 -4.61
C ILE A 120 -10.10 0.54 -3.32
N TYR A 121 -9.35 -0.56 -3.42
CA TYR A 121 -9.09 -1.49 -2.30
C TYR A 121 -7.60 -1.72 -2.03
N GLY A 122 -6.80 -0.66 -2.02
CA GLY A 122 -5.43 -0.68 -1.49
C GLY A 122 -4.44 0.13 -2.32
N GLY A 123 -4.48 0.00 -3.65
CA GLY A 123 -3.54 0.68 -4.53
C GLY A 123 -3.65 2.21 -4.46
N GLU A 124 -4.85 2.76 -4.27
CA GLU A 124 -5.07 4.19 -4.11
C GLU A 124 -4.35 4.77 -2.89
N GLU A 125 -4.21 4.00 -1.81
CA GLU A 125 -3.60 4.44 -0.55
C GLU A 125 -2.15 4.91 -0.72
N GLU A 126 -1.48 4.40 -1.76
CA GLU A 126 -0.09 4.67 -2.10
C GLU A 126 0.19 6.15 -2.37
N LEU A 127 -0.82 6.93 -2.77
CA LEU A 127 -0.74 8.38 -2.88
C LEU A 127 -0.39 9.03 -1.53
N GLY A 128 -0.96 8.51 -0.45
CA GLY A 128 -0.60 8.90 0.90
C GLY A 128 0.71 8.30 1.35
N TRP A 129 0.85 6.97 1.31
CA TRP A 129 2.00 6.31 1.93
C TRP A 129 3.31 6.55 1.19
N ARG A 130 3.34 6.28 -0.12
CA ARG A 130 4.55 6.39 -0.96
C ARG A 130 4.69 7.77 -1.60
N GLY A 131 3.58 8.41 -1.96
CA GLY A 131 3.58 9.75 -2.54
C GLY A 131 3.80 10.88 -1.53
N THR A 132 3.43 10.70 -0.25
CA THR A 132 3.43 11.79 0.75
C THR A 132 4.23 11.45 2.01
N MET A 133 3.82 10.45 2.78
CA MET A 133 4.38 10.18 4.10
C MET A 133 5.84 9.71 4.05
N GLN A 134 6.14 8.70 3.23
CA GLN A 134 7.50 8.17 3.09
C GLN A 134 8.50 9.26 2.67
N PRO A 135 8.26 10.08 1.62
CA PRO A 135 9.14 11.20 1.28
C PRO A 135 9.31 12.24 2.39
N LEU A 136 8.25 12.51 3.18
CA LEU A 136 8.35 13.44 4.32
C LEU A 136 9.18 12.88 5.47
N LEU A 137 9.12 11.56 5.71
CA LEU A 137 9.94 10.88 6.70
C LEU A 137 11.42 10.77 6.27
N GLU A 138 11.69 10.50 4.98
CA GLU A 138 13.05 10.44 4.43
C GLU A 138 13.81 11.78 4.49
N LYS A 139 13.11 12.91 4.72
CA LYS A 139 13.76 14.20 5.02
C LYS A 139 14.36 14.27 6.42
N LYS A 140 13.96 13.37 7.33
CA LYS A 140 14.36 13.36 8.75
C LYS A 140 15.09 12.08 9.16
N TYR A 141 14.77 10.98 8.50
CA TYR A 141 15.30 9.65 8.80
C TYR A 141 15.91 9.02 7.56
N ASN A 142 16.75 8.01 7.74
CA ASN A 142 17.21 7.19 6.62
C ASN A 142 16.05 6.35 6.05
N PHE A 143 16.27 5.78 4.87
CA PHE A 143 15.27 4.99 4.15
C PHE A 143 14.69 3.84 4.99
N GLN A 144 15.52 3.10 5.73
CA GLN A 144 15.07 1.96 6.54
C GLN A 144 14.11 2.40 7.62
N ILE A 145 14.50 3.41 8.41
CA ILE A 145 13.69 3.91 9.52
C ILE A 145 12.40 4.54 8.97
N ALA A 146 12.48 5.35 7.91
CA ALA A 146 11.30 5.91 7.26
C ALA A 146 10.34 4.82 6.79
N THR A 147 10.85 3.76 6.17
CA THR A 147 10.05 2.64 5.65
C THR A 147 9.41 1.82 6.77
N VAL A 148 10.15 1.53 7.85
CA VAL A 148 9.59 0.84 9.02
C VAL A 148 8.48 1.67 9.66
N ILE A 149 8.71 2.98 9.85
CA ILE A 149 7.67 3.88 10.40
C ILE A 149 6.44 3.91 9.49
N THR A 150 6.61 4.04 8.18
CA THR A 150 5.50 4.01 7.22
C THR A 150 4.72 2.69 7.33
N GLY A 151 5.41 1.54 7.35
CA GLY A 151 4.75 0.24 7.45
C GLY A 151 4.04 0.01 8.77
N VAL A 152 4.61 0.47 9.89
CA VAL A 152 3.96 0.37 11.21
C VAL A 152 2.73 1.26 11.29
N VAL A 153 2.83 2.52 10.83
CA VAL A 153 1.69 3.45 10.84
C VAL A 153 0.58 2.95 9.91
N TRP A 154 0.95 2.42 8.74
CA TRP A 154 0.00 1.80 7.83
C TRP A 154 -0.67 0.56 8.44
N GLY A 155 0.08 -0.29 9.13
CA GLY A 155 -0.48 -1.45 9.84
C GLY A 155 -1.45 -1.06 10.95
N VAL A 156 -1.09 -0.06 11.76
CA VAL A 156 -1.93 0.48 12.84
C VAL A 156 -3.19 1.17 12.30
N TRP A 157 -3.09 1.83 11.14
CA TRP A 157 -4.22 2.46 10.48
C TRP A 157 -5.35 1.46 10.14
N HIS A 158 -5.04 0.18 9.95
CA HIS A 158 -6.03 -0.88 9.70
C HIS A 158 -6.79 -1.38 10.94
N ILE A 159 -6.35 -1.05 12.16
CA ILE A 159 -6.92 -1.61 13.41
C ILE A 159 -8.46 -1.57 13.46
N PRO A 160 -9.16 -0.50 13.03
CA PRO A 160 -10.62 -0.48 13.05
C PRO A 160 -11.29 -1.65 12.32
N LEU A 161 -10.66 -2.20 11.27
CA LEU A 161 -11.21 -3.31 10.49
C LEU A 161 -11.32 -4.62 11.27
N TRP A 162 -10.51 -4.83 12.32
CA TRP A 162 -10.66 -5.99 13.22
C TRP A 162 -11.99 -5.99 13.97
N PHE A 163 -12.64 -4.84 14.07
CA PHE A 163 -13.92 -4.67 14.76
C PHE A 163 -15.13 -4.61 13.81
N VAL A 164 -14.91 -4.76 12.50
CA VAL A 164 -15.97 -4.79 11.48
C VAL A 164 -16.38 -6.24 11.21
N GLU A 165 -17.63 -6.59 11.53
CA GLU A 165 -18.13 -7.95 11.29
C GLU A 165 -18.18 -8.26 9.79
N GLY A 166 -17.49 -9.34 9.38
CA GLY A 166 -17.39 -9.75 7.97
C GLY A 166 -16.20 -9.16 7.20
N SER A 167 -15.37 -8.33 7.85
CA SER A 167 -14.08 -7.91 7.28
C SER A 167 -13.09 -9.08 7.20
N SER A 168 -12.22 -9.10 6.19
CA SER A 168 -11.16 -10.10 6.08
C SER A 168 -10.15 -10.02 7.24
N GLN A 169 -9.90 -8.81 7.76
CA GLN A 169 -8.96 -8.58 8.85
C GLN A 169 -9.45 -9.15 10.20
N GLN A 170 -10.77 -9.26 10.40
CA GLN A 170 -11.37 -9.73 11.66
C GLN A 170 -10.77 -11.04 12.17
N ASN A 171 -10.40 -11.95 11.26
CA ASN A 171 -9.88 -13.28 11.59
C ASN A 171 -8.35 -13.41 11.40
N MET A 172 -7.66 -12.30 11.13
CA MET A 172 -6.20 -12.29 10.95
C MET A 172 -5.48 -12.02 12.28
N ASP A 173 -4.36 -12.68 12.51
CA ASP A 173 -3.44 -12.30 13.57
C ASP A 173 -2.84 -10.91 13.28
N PHE A 174 -3.07 -9.97 14.18
CA PHE A 174 -2.66 -8.57 13.98
C PHE A 174 -1.13 -8.43 13.90
N LEU A 175 -0.38 -9.21 14.68
CA LEU A 175 1.08 -9.11 14.68
C LEU A 175 1.64 -9.62 13.35
N LEU A 176 1.12 -10.72 12.83
CA LEU A 176 1.46 -11.23 11.50
C LEU A 176 1.11 -10.21 10.41
N PHE A 177 -0.07 -9.61 10.46
CA PHE A 177 -0.46 -8.54 9.53
C PHE A 177 0.52 -7.37 9.58
N LEU A 178 0.89 -6.91 10.77
CA LEU A 178 1.83 -5.80 10.95
C LEU A 178 3.22 -6.12 10.37
N ILE A 179 3.72 -7.34 10.57
CA ILE A 179 5.00 -7.79 9.98
C ILE A 179 4.91 -7.76 8.45
N LEU A 180 3.84 -8.30 7.87
CA LEU A 180 3.62 -8.30 6.43
C LEU A 180 3.47 -6.88 5.87
N ALA A 181 2.81 -5.97 6.61
CA ALA A 181 2.64 -4.58 6.25
C ALA A 181 3.99 -3.83 6.17
N VAL A 182 4.91 -4.11 7.10
CA VAL A 182 6.28 -3.58 7.07
C VAL A 182 7.06 -4.16 5.89
N ILE A 183 7.00 -5.48 5.65
CA ILE A 183 7.68 -6.12 4.51
C ILE A 183 7.21 -5.53 3.17
N LEU A 184 5.89 -5.42 2.98
CA LEU A 184 5.30 -4.83 1.79
C LEU A 184 5.71 -3.35 1.62
N SER A 185 5.81 -2.61 2.73
CA SER A 185 6.31 -1.22 2.71
C SER A 185 7.75 -1.12 2.18
N PHE A 186 8.62 -2.09 2.45
CA PHE A 186 9.97 -2.12 1.84
C PHE A 186 9.93 -2.32 0.34
N TRP A 187 9.08 -3.20 -0.17
CA TRP A 187 8.97 -3.44 -1.61
C TRP A 187 8.45 -2.19 -2.33
N LEU A 188 7.39 -1.59 -1.81
CA LEU A 188 6.77 -0.40 -2.39
C LEU A 188 7.69 0.84 -2.26
N ALA A 189 8.38 1.00 -1.12
CA ALA A 189 9.36 2.07 -0.96
C ALA A 189 10.54 1.91 -1.94
N ALA A 190 11.01 0.69 -2.21
CA ALA A 190 12.07 0.44 -3.18
C ALA A 190 11.62 0.73 -4.62
N ILE A 191 10.40 0.31 -5.00
CA ILE A 191 9.79 0.66 -6.30
C ILE A 191 9.70 2.17 -6.45
N TYR A 192 9.18 2.87 -5.44
CA TYR A 192 9.07 4.32 -5.47
C TYR A 192 10.45 5.00 -5.54
N LYS A 193 11.44 4.54 -4.76
CA LYS A 193 12.80 5.11 -4.77
C LYS A 193 13.42 5.06 -6.17
N LYS A 194 13.27 3.93 -6.87
CA LYS A 194 13.78 3.75 -8.23
C LYS A 194 12.98 4.53 -9.28
N THR A 195 11.66 4.43 -9.23
CA THR A 195 10.79 4.89 -10.32
C THR A 195 10.34 6.34 -10.13
N GLN A 196 10.24 6.81 -8.89
CA GLN A 196 9.55 8.03 -8.46
C GLN A 196 8.07 8.08 -8.88
N CYS A 197 7.50 6.93 -9.26
CA CYS A 197 6.15 6.78 -9.78
C CYS A 197 5.23 6.17 -8.72
N VAL A 198 4.30 6.99 -8.22
CA VAL A 198 3.29 6.53 -7.27
C VAL A 198 2.40 5.49 -7.93
N PHE A 199 1.98 5.71 -9.18
CA PHE A 199 1.13 4.75 -9.89
C PHE A 199 1.76 3.35 -10.02
N ALA A 200 3.09 3.24 -10.14
CA ALA A 200 3.76 1.94 -10.12
C ALA A 200 3.57 1.22 -8.77
N CYS A 201 3.51 1.97 -7.67
CA CYS A 201 3.20 1.46 -6.34
C CYS A 201 1.73 1.03 -6.26
N ASN A 202 0.78 1.83 -6.78
CA ASN A 202 -0.65 1.47 -6.83
C ASN A 202 -0.84 0.13 -7.54
N VAL A 203 -0.22 -0.02 -8.71
CA VAL A 203 -0.32 -1.24 -9.52
C VAL A 203 0.30 -2.43 -8.81
N PHE A 204 1.46 -2.25 -8.17
CA PHE A 204 2.12 -3.34 -7.46
C PHE A 204 1.34 -3.78 -6.21
N HIS A 205 0.81 -2.84 -5.44
CA HIS A 205 -0.04 -3.14 -4.28
C HIS A 205 -1.34 -3.82 -4.74
N GLY A 206 -2.00 -3.30 -5.77
CA GLY A 206 -3.20 -3.92 -6.35
C GLY A 206 -2.93 -5.33 -6.89
N LEU A 207 -1.76 -5.59 -7.51
CA LEU A 207 -1.33 -6.93 -7.91
C LEU A 207 -1.29 -7.88 -6.71
N ILE A 208 -0.71 -7.46 -5.59
CA ILE A 208 -0.62 -8.29 -4.38
C ILE A 208 -2.03 -8.61 -3.85
N ASN A 209 -2.88 -7.60 -3.69
CA ASN A 209 -4.25 -7.81 -3.20
C ASN A 209 -5.05 -8.74 -4.13
N THR A 210 -4.82 -8.64 -5.44
CA THR A 210 -5.41 -9.55 -6.44
C THR A 210 -4.90 -10.97 -6.25
N LEU A 211 -3.60 -11.17 -6.08
CA LEU A 211 -3.02 -12.49 -5.83
C LEU A 211 -3.55 -13.11 -4.52
N LEU A 212 -3.72 -12.31 -3.47
CA LEU A 212 -4.34 -12.74 -2.21
C LEU A 212 -5.83 -13.10 -2.37
N SER A 213 -6.50 -12.57 -3.39
CA SER A 213 -7.90 -12.91 -3.72
C SER A 213 -7.99 -14.15 -4.60
N VAL A 214 -7.02 -14.34 -5.50
CA VAL A 214 -6.94 -15.45 -6.47
C VAL A 214 -6.47 -16.74 -5.84
N PHE A 215 -5.54 -16.69 -4.88
CA PHE A 215 -4.94 -17.86 -4.25
C PHE A 215 -5.39 -18.01 -2.79
N VAL A 216 -5.53 -19.25 -2.33
CA VAL A 216 -5.69 -19.56 -0.91
C VAL A 216 -4.31 -19.55 -0.26
N VAL A 217 -3.90 -18.39 0.27
CA VAL A 217 -2.54 -18.21 0.80
C VAL A 217 -2.44 -18.75 2.23
N LYS A 218 -1.49 -19.66 2.44
CA LYS A 218 -1.17 -20.25 3.76
C LYS A 218 0.30 -20.01 4.07
N LEU A 219 0.62 -19.75 5.33
CA LEU A 219 2.01 -19.60 5.75
C LEU A 219 2.75 -20.92 5.60
N ASN A 220 3.81 -20.93 4.80
CA ASN A 220 4.65 -22.09 4.58
C ASN A 220 6.10 -21.65 4.25
N PRO A 221 7.09 -22.56 4.31
CA PRO A 221 8.49 -22.20 4.08
C PRO A 221 8.79 -21.56 2.72
N VAL A 222 8.06 -21.97 1.65
CA VAL A 222 8.25 -21.41 0.31
C VAL A 222 7.80 -19.95 0.28
N LEU A 223 6.63 -19.64 0.86
CA LEU A 223 6.16 -18.26 1.00
C LEU A 223 7.18 -17.43 1.77
N VAL A 224 7.59 -17.89 2.97
CA VAL A 224 8.53 -17.17 3.83
C VAL A 224 9.86 -16.90 3.11
N LEU A 225 10.42 -17.89 2.40
CA LEU A 225 11.63 -17.71 1.62
C LEU A 225 11.46 -16.63 0.54
N GLY A 226 10.36 -16.67 -0.22
CA GLY A 226 10.07 -15.66 -1.23
C GLY A 226 9.93 -14.26 -0.66
N LEU A 227 9.26 -14.10 0.50
CA LEU A 227 9.15 -12.82 1.21
C LEU A 227 10.53 -12.26 1.59
N ILE A 228 11.42 -13.12 2.12
CA ILE A 228 12.78 -12.74 2.52
C ILE A 228 13.61 -12.33 1.29
N VAL A 229 13.57 -13.12 0.21
CA VAL A 229 14.31 -12.81 -1.02
C VAL A 229 13.88 -11.48 -1.62
N MET A 230 12.57 -11.21 -1.67
CA MET A 230 12.05 -9.92 -2.14
C MET A 230 12.43 -8.76 -1.23
N LEU A 231 12.43 -8.96 0.10
CA LEU A 231 12.88 -7.95 1.06
C LEU A 231 14.37 -7.62 0.86
N VAL A 232 15.23 -8.62 0.76
CA VAL A 232 16.67 -8.45 0.49
C VAL A 232 16.89 -7.73 -0.84
N TYR A 233 16.17 -8.11 -1.89
CA TYR A 233 16.27 -7.45 -3.19
C TYR A 233 15.82 -5.99 -3.12
N SER A 234 14.79 -5.67 -2.34
CA SER A 234 14.30 -4.29 -2.15
C SER A 234 15.33 -3.42 -1.41
N ILE A 235 16.00 -3.98 -0.40
CA ILE A 235 17.11 -3.32 0.29
C ILE A 235 18.28 -3.08 -0.68
N TYR A 236 18.61 -4.06 -1.53
CA TYR A 236 19.62 -3.90 -2.56
C TYR A 236 19.27 -2.79 -3.56
N LEU A 237 18.02 -2.73 -4.05
CA LEU A 237 17.55 -1.71 -4.98
C LEU A 237 17.70 -0.30 -4.41
N TRP A 238 17.36 -0.12 -3.12
CA TRP A 238 17.59 1.12 -2.40
C TRP A 238 19.08 1.47 -2.37
N TYR A 239 19.93 0.54 -1.93
CA TYR A 239 21.37 0.78 -1.79
C TYR A 239 22.03 1.18 -3.12
N ASP A 240 21.69 0.50 -4.22
CA ASP A 240 22.17 0.81 -5.55
C ASP A 240 21.75 2.22 -6.01
N GLU A 241 20.52 2.66 -5.71
CA GLU A 241 20.07 4.02 -6.06
C GLU A 241 20.77 5.09 -5.23
N ASP A 242 20.89 4.87 -3.92
CA ASP A 242 21.55 5.80 -3.01
C ASP A 242 23.02 6.01 -3.38
N LYS A 243 23.71 4.93 -3.76
CA LYS A 243 25.08 4.99 -4.28
C LYS A 243 25.17 5.80 -5.58
N LYS A 244 24.26 5.59 -6.52
CA LYS A 244 24.22 6.35 -7.80
C LYS A 244 24.00 7.84 -7.57
N MET A 245 23.10 8.21 -6.67
CA MET A 245 22.84 9.62 -6.32
C MET A 245 24.04 10.29 -5.66
N LYS A 246 24.76 9.59 -4.78
CA LYS A 246 26.00 10.11 -4.18
C LYS A 246 27.08 10.36 -5.22
N ILE A 247 27.26 9.44 -6.17
CA ILE A 247 28.25 9.60 -7.25
C ILE A 247 27.90 10.79 -8.15
N SER A 248 26.63 10.95 -8.54
CA SER A 248 26.22 12.08 -9.38
C SER A 248 26.45 13.44 -8.71
N ASN A 249 26.24 13.53 -7.40
CA ASN A 249 26.43 14.77 -6.65
C ASN A 249 27.91 15.14 -6.44
N LEU A 250 28.83 14.16 -6.53
CA LEU A 250 30.28 14.40 -6.47
C LEU A 250 30.85 14.81 -7.83
N SER A 251 30.11 14.59 -8.92
CA SER A 251 30.50 14.92 -10.30
C SER A 251 29.97 16.28 -10.81
N GLN A 252 29.26 17.02 -9.96
CA GLN A 252 28.74 18.38 -10.21
C GLN A 252 29.52 19.38 -9.36
#